data_AF-A0A0G1KE88-F1
#
_entry.id   AF-A0A0G1KE88-F1
#
_cell.length_a   1.000
_cell.length_b   1.000
_cell.length_c   1.000
_cell.angle_alpha   90.00
_cell.angle_beta   90.00
_cell.angle_gamma   90.00
#
_symmetry.space_group_name_H-M   'P 1'
#
loop_
_entity.id
_entity.type
_entity.pdbx_description
1 polymer ?
#
loop_
_entity_poly.entity_id
_entity_poly.type
_entity_poly.pdbx_seq_one_letter_code
_entity_poly.pdbx_strand_id
1 'polypeptide(L)'
;MIKWHKNLTQEKWNEYPLSKQMLMIGTEFARMLHQKSLESLQKCFERSFELLDLSFNDPKVKAGKRELFALRTLLNDQLNRGLRRDEIERCYQYCLQFHKLPDSGRQ
;
A
#
# COMPACT_ATOMS: atom_id res chain seq x y z
N MET A 1 12.98 1.57 10.71
CA MET A 1 11.54 1.33 10.49
C MET A 1 11.18 0.02 11.18
N ILE A 2 10.07 -0.05 11.91
CA ILE A 2 9.61 -1.29 12.56
C ILE A 2 9.15 -2.26 11.47
N LYS A 3 9.61 -3.52 11.54
CA LYS A 3 9.18 -4.58 10.63
C LYS A 3 7.93 -5.27 11.21
N TRP A 4 6.76 -5.02 10.63
CA TRP A 4 5.50 -5.60 11.11
C TRP A 4 5.25 -6.97 10.48
N HIS A 5 5.62 -7.15 9.22
CA HIS A 5 5.45 -8.41 8.50
C HIS A 5 6.68 -9.31 8.67
N LYS A 6 6.84 -9.89 9.87
CA LYS A 6 8.05 -10.65 10.28
C LYS A 6 8.55 -11.66 9.23
N ASN A 7 7.63 -12.41 8.64
CA ASN A 7 7.92 -13.51 7.70
C ASN A 7 7.90 -13.09 6.22
N LEU A 8 7.63 -11.81 5.93
CA LEU A 8 7.58 -11.25 4.60
C LEU A 8 8.97 -10.69 4.26
N THR A 9 9.62 -11.32 3.30
CA THR A 9 10.90 -10.85 2.74
C THR A 9 10.65 -10.21 1.39
N GLN A 10 11.64 -9.50 0.84
CA GLN A 10 11.55 -8.92 -0.49
C GLN A 10 11.31 -10.00 -1.55
N GLU A 11 11.97 -11.15 -1.43
CA GLU A 11 11.83 -12.28 -2.35
C GLU A 11 10.41 -12.83 -2.32
N LYS A 12 9.88 -13.12 -1.12
CA LYS A 12 8.49 -13.58 -0.95
C LYS A 12 7.47 -12.55 -1.43
N TRP A 13 7.74 -11.26 -1.24
CA TRP A 13 6.87 -10.21 -1.74
C TRP A 13 6.85 -10.19 -3.27
N ASN A 14 8.02 -10.33 -3.90
CA ASN A 14 8.20 -10.38 -5.34
C ASN A 14 7.56 -11.63 -5.99
N GLU A 15 7.26 -12.68 -5.25
CA GLU A 15 6.50 -13.83 -5.76
C GLU A 15 5.02 -13.50 -6.00
N TYR A 16 4.48 -12.50 -5.32
CA TYR A 16 3.09 -12.10 -5.50
C TYR A 16 2.89 -11.32 -6.81
N PRO A 17 1.79 -11.57 -7.54
CA PRO A 17 1.35 -10.69 -8.61
C PRO A 17 1.12 -9.26 -8.11
N LEU A 18 1.31 -8.27 -8.97
CA LEU A 18 1.14 -6.87 -8.62
C LEU A 18 -0.29 -6.59 -8.12
N SER A 19 -1.29 -7.22 -8.74
CA SER A 19 -2.70 -7.17 -8.31
C SER A 19 -2.87 -7.58 -6.83
N LYS A 20 -2.19 -8.64 -6.39
CA LYS A 20 -2.22 -9.12 -5.00
C LYS A 20 -1.45 -8.20 -4.05
N GLN A 21 -0.30 -7.67 -4.48
CA GLN A 21 0.45 -6.68 -3.70
C GLN A 21 -0.39 -5.43 -3.42
N MET A 22 -1.04 -4.90 -4.45
CA MET A 22 -1.93 -3.74 -4.34
C MET A 22 -3.13 -4.03 -3.43
N LEU A 23 -3.69 -5.24 -3.47
CA LEU A 23 -4.80 -5.62 -2.58
C LEU A 23 -4.37 -5.69 -1.10
N MET A 24 -3.16 -6.20 -0.82
CA MET A 24 -2.63 -6.22 0.55
C MET A 24 -2.38 -4.81 1.08
N ILE A 25 -1.85 -3.91 0.25
CA ILE A 25 -1.74 -2.47 0.58
C ILE A 25 -3.13 -1.87 0.83
N GLY A 26 -4.08 -2.10 -0.08
CA GLY A 26 -5.45 -1.60 0.05
C GLY A 26 -6.17 -2.12 1.32
N THR A 27 -5.84 -3.33 1.77
CA THR A 27 -6.38 -3.87 3.03
C THR A 27 -5.96 -3.03 4.23
N GLU A 28 -4.75 -2.46 4.23
CA GLU A 28 -4.33 -1.54 5.29
C GLU A 28 -5.05 -0.20 5.22
N PHE A 29 -5.37 0.31 4.02
CA PHE A 29 -6.20 1.51 3.86
C PHE A 29 -7.63 1.26 4.36
N ALA A 30 -8.22 0.13 4.01
CA ALA A 30 -9.52 -0.28 4.56
C ALA A 30 -9.47 -0.37 6.09
N ARG A 31 -8.38 -0.90 6.67
CA ARG A 31 -8.20 -0.92 8.13
C ARG A 31 -8.13 0.48 8.72
N MET A 32 -7.39 1.42 8.11
CA MET A 32 -7.32 2.82 8.55
C MET A 32 -8.71 3.45 8.69
N LEU A 33 -9.59 3.21 7.70
CA LEU A 33 -10.95 3.75 7.70
C LEU A 33 -11.77 3.27 8.90
N HIS A 34 -11.48 2.10 9.46
CA HIS A 34 -12.25 1.50 10.55
C HIS A 34 -11.59 1.64 11.94
N GLN A 35 -10.37 2.19 12.04
CA GLN A 35 -9.71 2.37 13.33
C GLN A 35 -10.32 3.52 14.12
N LYS A 36 -10.45 3.32 15.44
CA LYS A 36 -10.92 4.34 16.39
C LYS A 36 -9.83 4.90 17.29
N SER A 37 -8.74 4.14 17.50
CA SER A 37 -7.59 4.58 18.30
C SER A 37 -6.47 5.08 17.40
N LEU A 38 -5.79 6.14 17.86
CA LEU A 38 -4.61 6.69 17.19
C LEU A 38 -3.48 5.66 17.09
N GLU A 39 -3.29 4.84 18.13
CA GLU A 39 -2.27 3.79 18.12
C GLU A 39 -2.53 2.73 17.04
N SER A 40 -3.77 2.25 16.91
CA SER A 40 -4.10 1.26 15.87
C SER A 40 -4.02 1.88 14.48
N LEU A 41 -4.39 3.16 14.34
CA LEU A 41 -4.24 3.90 13.09
C LEU A 41 -2.77 4.03 12.69
N GLN A 42 -1.90 4.40 13.65
CA GLN A 42 -0.45 4.48 13.46
C GLN A 42 0.13 3.16 12.94
N LYS A 43 -0.29 2.02 13.53
CA LYS A 43 0.13 0.69 13.05
C LYS A 43 -0.31 0.42 11.60
N CYS A 44 -1.46 0.91 11.18
CA CYS A 44 -1.90 0.77 9.78
C CYS A 44 -1.02 1.59 8.83
N PHE A 45 -0.61 2.80 9.22
CA PHE A 45 0.35 3.60 8.45
C PHE A 45 1.69 2.90 8.30
N GLU A 46 2.25 2.41 9.40
CA GLU A 46 3.55 1.75 9.38
C GLU A 46 3.53 0.47 8.52
N ARG A 47 2.47 -0.34 8.63
CA ARG A 47 2.27 -1.51 7.75
C ARG A 47 2.14 -1.10 6.28
N SER A 48 1.41 -0.02 5.99
CA SER A 48 1.25 0.47 4.61
C SER A 48 2.58 0.93 4.02
N PHE A 49 3.39 1.65 4.79
CA PHE A 49 4.74 2.06 4.35
C PHE A 49 5.65 0.87 4.12
N GLU A 50 5.65 -0.13 5.01
CA GLU A 50 6.43 -1.35 4.82
C GLU A 50 6.08 -2.05 3.50
N LEU A 51 4.78 -2.21 3.20
CA LEU A 51 4.33 -2.86 1.96
C LEU A 51 4.65 -2.02 0.70
N LEU A 52 4.49 -0.69 0.78
CA LEU A 52 4.84 0.20 -0.34
C LEU A 52 6.34 0.20 -0.62
N ASP A 53 7.18 0.19 0.41
CA ASP A 53 8.63 0.15 0.27
C ASP A 53 9.08 -1.21 -0.30
N LEU A 54 8.44 -2.32 0.10
CA LEU A 54 8.64 -3.63 -0.54
C LEU A 54 8.23 -3.59 -2.02
N SER A 55 7.08 -3.02 -2.38
CA SER A 55 6.64 -2.90 -3.78
C SER A 55 7.51 -1.97 -4.61
N PHE A 56 8.12 -0.94 -4.02
CA PHE A 56 9.01 -0.02 -4.73
C PHE A 56 10.29 -0.73 -5.24
N ASN A 57 10.75 -1.73 -4.50
CA ASN A 57 11.91 -2.55 -4.83
C ASN A 57 11.56 -3.75 -5.73
N ASP A 58 10.28 -3.97 -6.06
CA ASP A 58 9.88 -5.05 -6.94
C ASP A 58 10.21 -4.73 -8.42
N PRO A 59 10.96 -5.60 -9.13
CA PRO A 59 11.32 -5.39 -10.53
C PRO A 59 10.10 -5.38 -11.48
N LYS A 60 8.95 -5.91 -11.08
CA LYS A 60 7.70 -5.87 -11.86
C LYS A 60 7.09 -4.47 -11.91
N VAL A 61 7.47 -3.57 -11.00
CA VAL A 61 6.88 -2.22 -10.88
C VAL A 61 7.64 -1.16 -11.69
N LYS A 62 8.37 -1.54 -12.75
CA LYS A 62 9.17 -0.61 -13.57
C LYS A 62 8.40 0.61 -14.09
N ALA A 63 7.19 0.41 -14.63
CA ALA A 63 6.35 1.51 -15.13
C ALA A 63 5.48 2.18 -14.05
N GLY A 64 5.39 1.59 -12.85
CA GLY A 64 4.47 2.02 -11.78
C GLY A 64 5.15 2.73 -10.59
N LYS A 65 6.47 2.89 -10.58
CA LYS A 65 7.20 3.50 -9.44
C LYS A 65 6.71 4.89 -9.09
N ARG A 66 6.36 5.71 -10.09
CA ARG A 66 5.83 7.06 -9.88
C ARG A 66 4.52 7.04 -9.09
N GLU A 67 3.63 6.11 -9.44
CA GLU A 67 2.34 5.95 -8.77
C GLU A 67 2.50 5.45 -7.34
N LEU A 68 3.39 4.47 -7.10
CA LEU A 68 3.72 4.02 -5.75
C LEU A 68 4.32 5.14 -4.89
N PHE A 69 5.19 5.95 -5.49
CA PHE A 69 5.77 7.11 -4.80
C PHE A 69 4.71 8.18 -4.48
N ALA A 70 3.75 8.40 -5.38
CA ALA A 70 2.61 9.29 -5.14
C ALA A 70 1.73 8.79 -3.98
N LEU A 71 1.39 7.50 -3.97
CA LEU A 71 0.66 6.87 -2.85
C LEU A 71 1.42 7.03 -1.53
N ARG A 72 2.72 6.76 -1.54
CA ARG A 72 3.58 6.91 -0.37
C ARG A 72 3.62 8.35 0.14
N THR A 73 3.71 9.32 -0.76
CA THR A 73 3.71 10.75 -0.43
C THR A 73 2.37 11.17 0.16
N LEU A 74 1.26 10.71 -0.42
CA LEU A 74 -0.09 11.00 0.08
C LEU A 74 -0.27 10.44 1.49
N LEU A 75 0.15 9.19 1.75
CA LEU A 75 0.09 8.62 3.11
C LEU A 75 0.93 9.40 4.12
N ASN A 76 2.10 9.89 3.71
CA ASN A 76 2.92 10.74 4.56
C ASN A 76 2.21 12.07 4.87
N ASP A 77 1.50 12.65 3.92
CA ASP A 77 0.66 13.84 4.17
C ASP A 77 -0.44 13.53 5.21
N GLN A 78 -1.14 12.41 5.06
CA GLN A 78 -2.20 12.00 6.02
C GLN A 78 -1.65 11.75 7.41
N LEU A 79 -0.48 11.12 7.52
CA LEU A 79 0.16 10.87 8.81
C LEU A 79 0.49 12.17 9.53
N ASN A 80 1.02 13.17 8.82
CA ASN A 80 1.48 14.43 9.42
C ASN A 80 0.37 15.47 9.62
N ARG A 81 -0.67 15.47 8.77
CA ARG A 81 -1.74 16.47 8.78
C ARG A 81 -3.07 15.95 9.35
N GLY A 82 -3.14 14.66 9.65
CA GLY A 82 -4.36 13.98 10.08
C GLY A 82 -5.07 13.27 8.93
N LEU A 83 -5.74 12.18 9.29
CA LEU A 83 -6.41 11.28 8.34
C LEU A 83 -7.65 11.93 7.72
N ARG A 84 -7.60 12.23 6.42
CA ARG A 84 -8.77 12.56 5.61
C ARG A 84 -9.36 11.28 5.04
N ARG A 85 -10.52 10.87 5.56
CA ARG A 85 -11.13 9.56 5.23
C ARG A 85 -11.45 9.43 3.74
N ASP A 86 -11.88 10.50 3.08
CA ASP A 86 -12.19 10.50 1.64
C ASP A 86 -10.95 10.24 0.78
N GLU A 87 -9.79 10.76 1.17
CA GLU A 87 -8.53 10.51 0.46
C GLU A 87 -8.06 9.07 0.63
N ILE A 88 -8.13 8.53 1.84
CA ILE A 88 -7.81 7.13 2.10
C ILE A 88 -8.76 6.20 1.35
N GLU A 89 -10.05 6.54 1.28
CA GLU A 89 -11.03 5.81 0.50
C GLU A 89 -10.70 5.84 -1.00
N ARG A 90 -10.29 6.99 -1.54
CA ARG A 90 -9.79 7.07 -2.93
C ARG A 90 -8.56 6.17 -3.16
N CYS A 91 -7.61 6.16 -2.23
CA CYS A 91 -6.44 5.27 -2.30
C CYS A 91 -6.85 3.78 -2.22
N TYR A 92 -7.81 3.45 -1.36
CA TYR A 92 -8.35 2.10 -1.28
C TYR A 92 -9.00 1.67 -2.60
N GLN A 93 -9.85 2.52 -3.20
CA GLN A 93 -10.47 2.26 -4.49
C GLN A 93 -9.44 2.12 -5.61
N TYR A 94 -8.39 2.95 -5.60
CA TYR A 94 -7.27 2.81 -6.53
C TYR A 94 -6.61 1.43 -6.43
N CYS A 95 -6.31 0.94 -5.21
CA CYS A 95 -5.78 -0.41 -4.99
C CYS A 95 -6.72 -1.51 -5.52
N LEU A 96 -8.03 -1.35 -5.38
CA LEU A 96 -9.01 -2.31 -5.90
C LEU A 96 -9.07 -2.33 -7.44
N GLN A 97 -8.87 -1.18 -8.09
CA GLN A 97 -8.86 -1.11 -9.56
C GLN A 97 -7.69 -1.90 -10.15
N PHE A 98 -6.54 -1.96 -9.47
CA PHE A 98 -5.40 -2.80 -9.90
C PHE A 98 -5.71 -4.29 -9.87
N HIS A 99 -6.59 -4.75 -9.00
CA HIS A 99 -7.02 -6.15 -8.98
C HIS A 99 -7.88 -6.51 -10.20
N LYS A 100 -8.62 -5.54 -10.76
CA LYS A 100 -9.50 -5.74 -11.91
C LYS A 100 -8.78 -5.70 -13.26
N LEU A 101 -7.50 -5.31 -13.27
CA LEU A 101 -6.69 -5.31 -14.48
C LEU A 101 -6.05 -6.69 -14.64
N PRO A 102 -6.20 -7.36 -15.80
CA PRO A 102 -5.55 -8.64 -16.02
C PRO A 102 -4.02 -8.46 -15.96
N ASP A 103 -3.34 -9.39 -15.27
CA ASP A 103 -1.87 -9.39 -15.11
C ASP A 103 -1.11 -9.52 -16.47
N SER A 104 -1.82 -9.67 -17.59
CA SER A 104 -1.31 -9.87 -18.95
C SER A 104 -1.18 -8.60 -19.81
N GLY A 105 -1.14 -7.39 -19.22
CA GLY A 105 -1.31 -6.14 -19.97
C GLY A 105 -0.21 -5.08 -19.90
N ARG A 106 1.01 -5.39 -19.44
CA ARG A 106 2.14 -4.44 -19.51
C ARG A 106 3.40 -5.13 -20.02
N GLN A 107 3.46 -5.28 -21.35
CA GLN A 107 4.73 -5.31 -22.09
C GLN A 107 5.12 -3.88 -22.44
#